data_AF-A0A0L8I4G3-F1
#
_entry.id   AF-A0A0L8I4G3-F1
#
_cell.length_a   1.000
_cell.length_b   1.000
_cell.length_c   1.000
_cell.angle_alpha   90.00
_cell.angle_beta   90.00
_cell.angle_gamma   90.00
#
_symmetry.space_group_name_H-M   'P 1'
#
loop_
_entity.id
_entity.type
_entity.pdbx_description
1 polymer ?
#
loop_
_entity_poly.entity_id
_entity_poly.type
_entity_poly.pdbx_seq_one_letter_code
_entity_poly.pdbx_strand_id
1 'polypeptide(L)'
;MPHPMPLSKGVLSRSKFESQLKSISIQRAEDEEKIRKERMKTEKLIGQLKAAEARGRLRVMRISFQSAKTNEINHLIACQKSALKAVRLQALVPPKKTKENMKDLLSKVDRDRVELLLNDYEGLLTNRTI
;
A
#
# COMPACT_ATOMS: atom_id res chain seq x y z
N MET A 1 -46.73 11.69 69.37
CA MET A 1 -45.54 12.21 68.66
C MET A 1 -44.74 11.00 68.19
N PRO A 2 -44.65 10.69 66.89
CA PRO A 2 -44.03 9.45 66.42
C PRO A 2 -42.50 9.56 66.41
N HIS A 3 -41.84 8.48 66.85
CA HIS A 3 -40.39 8.30 66.81
C HIS A 3 -39.86 8.07 65.38
N PRO A 4 -38.58 8.40 65.09
CA PRO A 4 -37.99 8.20 63.77
C PRO A 4 -37.71 6.71 63.52
N MET A 5 -38.12 6.21 62.35
CA MET A 5 -37.75 4.87 61.88
C MET A 5 -36.30 4.84 61.36
N PRO A 6 -35.55 3.74 61.58
CA PRO A 6 -34.18 3.64 61.10
C PRO A 6 -34.14 3.34 59.59
N LEU A 7 -33.27 4.06 58.89
CA LEU A 7 -32.94 3.83 57.49
C LEU A 7 -32.30 2.43 57.32
N SER A 8 -32.92 1.58 56.49
CA SER A 8 -32.40 0.25 56.18
C SER A 8 -31.10 0.36 55.37
N LYS A 9 -29.95 0.21 56.04
CA LYS A 9 -28.68 0.01 55.35
C LYS A 9 -28.66 -1.42 54.82
N GLY A 10 -28.97 -1.60 53.54
CA GLY A 10 -28.81 -2.88 52.86
C GLY A 10 -27.32 -3.27 52.86
N VAL A 11 -26.94 -4.18 53.76
CA VAL A 11 -25.60 -4.75 53.80
C VAL A 11 -25.54 -5.80 52.69
N LEU A 12 -25.00 -5.41 51.53
CA LEU A 12 -24.59 -6.38 50.51
C LEU A 12 -23.60 -7.36 51.15
N SER A 13 -23.83 -8.66 51.00
CA SER A 13 -22.91 -9.68 51.54
C SER A 13 -21.51 -9.43 50.99
N ARG A 14 -20.49 -9.54 51.85
CA ARG A 14 -19.07 -9.34 51.50
C ARG A 14 -18.67 -10.09 50.22
N SER A 15 -19.20 -11.29 50.03
CA SER A 15 -19.02 -12.12 48.83
C SER A 15 -19.54 -11.50 47.52
N LYS A 16 -20.68 -10.79 47.56
CA LYS A 16 -21.24 -10.09 46.40
C LYS A 16 -20.42 -8.87 46.04
N PHE A 17 -19.95 -8.12 47.05
CA PHE A 17 -19.10 -6.95 46.84
C PHE A 17 -17.73 -7.32 46.26
N GLU A 18 -17.11 -8.40 46.77
CA GLU A 18 -15.85 -8.93 46.25
C GLU A 18 -16.00 -9.43 44.79
N SER A 19 -17.12 -10.09 44.47
CA SER A 19 -17.41 -10.55 43.11
C SER A 19 -17.58 -9.38 42.13
N GLN A 20 -18.24 -8.30 42.57
CA GLN A 20 -18.47 -7.10 41.77
C GLN A 20 -17.17 -6.31 41.53
N LEU A 21 -16.30 -6.21 42.52
CA LEU A 21 -14.96 -5.63 42.34
C LEU A 21 -14.11 -6.45 41.36
N LYS A 22 -14.22 -7.78 41.43
CA LYS A 22 -13.51 -8.69 40.52
C LYS A 22 -14.00 -8.53 39.08
N SER A 23 -15.31 -8.45 38.84
CA SER A 23 -15.85 -8.20 37.49
C SER A 23 -15.45 -6.84 36.94
N ILE A 24 -15.43 -5.79 37.77
CA ILE A 24 -14.95 -4.45 37.36
C ILE A 24 -13.46 -4.49 37.00
N SER A 25 -12.63 -5.21 37.77
CA SER A 25 -11.21 -5.34 37.45
C SER A 25 -10.95 -6.09 36.14
N ILE A 26 -11.75 -7.12 35.85
CA ILE A 26 -11.68 -7.87 34.60
C ILE A 26 -12.11 -6.99 33.42
N GLN A 27 -13.24 -6.29 33.54
CA GLN A 27 -13.71 -5.36 32.51
C GLN A 27 -12.69 -4.25 32.21
N ARG A 28 -12.07 -3.67 33.25
CA ARG A 28 -11.01 -2.67 33.07
C ARG A 28 -9.79 -3.23 32.35
N ALA A 29 -9.37 -4.45 32.67
CA ALA A 29 -8.26 -5.11 31.98
C ALA A 29 -8.61 -5.40 30.50
N GLU A 30 -9.84 -5.83 30.22
CA GLU A 30 -10.34 -6.06 28.85
C GLU A 30 -10.39 -4.75 28.05
N ASP A 31 -10.87 -3.66 28.65
CA ASP A 31 -10.92 -2.33 28.05
C ASP A 31 -9.51 -1.78 27.75
N GLU A 32 -8.57 -1.93 28.69
CA GLU A 32 -7.16 -1.56 28.48
C GLU A 32 -6.52 -2.37 27.35
N GLU A 33 -6.79 -3.67 27.27
CA GLU A 33 -6.30 -4.52 26.19
C GLU A 33 -6.89 -4.10 24.84
N LYS A 34 -8.17 -3.73 24.81
CA LYS A 34 -8.85 -3.23 23.62
C LYS A 34 -8.25 -1.91 23.14
N ILE A 35 -8.03 -0.95 24.06
CA ILE A 35 -7.37 0.32 23.75
C ILE A 35 -5.96 0.08 23.21
N ARG A 36 -5.21 -0.84 23.81
CA ARG A 36 -3.86 -1.19 23.33
C ARG A 36 -3.89 -1.77 21.93
N LYS A 37 -4.84 -2.68 21.64
CA LYS A 37 -5.03 -3.26 20.30
C LYS A 37 -5.40 -2.18 19.28
N GLU A 38 -6.24 -1.21 19.65
CA GLU A 38 -6.58 -0.09 18.78
C GLU A 38 -5.38 0.83 18.51
N ARG A 39 -4.58 1.15 19.53
CA ARG A 39 -3.34 1.93 19.37
C ARG A 39 -2.34 1.24 18.44
N MET A 40 -2.15 -0.07 18.56
CA MET A 40 -1.26 -0.80 17.64
C MET A 40 -1.77 -0.76 16.19
N LYS A 41 -3.09 -0.83 15.98
CA LYS A 41 -3.69 -0.69 14.64
C LYS A 41 -3.46 0.71 14.07
N THR A 42 -3.65 1.75 14.87
CA THR A 42 -3.46 3.13 14.42
C THR A 42 -1.99 3.43 14.14
N GLU A 43 -1.07 2.98 14.99
CA GLU A 43 0.37 3.11 14.75
C GLU A 43 0.82 2.42 13.46
N LYS A 44 0.33 1.20 13.23
CA LYS A 44 0.61 0.46 11.98
C LYS A 44 0.09 1.23 10.76
N LEU A 45 -1.13 1.75 10.83
CA LEU A 45 -1.73 2.54 9.77
C LEU A 45 -0.92 3.83 9.51
N ILE A 46 -0.54 4.55 10.57
CA ILE A 46 0.29 5.75 10.48
C ILE A 46 1.64 5.41 9.83
N GLY A 47 2.27 4.30 10.21
CA GLY A 47 3.52 3.84 9.59
C GLY A 47 3.37 3.57 8.10
N GLN A 48 2.28 2.92 7.70
CA GLN A 48 1.96 2.67 6.29
C GLN A 48 1.74 3.96 5.50
N LEU A 49 0.96 4.90 6.06
CA LEU A 49 0.69 6.19 5.43
C LEU A 49 1.96 7.03 5.28
N LYS A 50 2.80 7.10 6.31
CA LYS A 50 4.10 7.78 6.26
C LYS A 50 5.02 7.17 5.20
N ALA A 51 5.07 5.84 5.11
CA ALA A 51 5.86 5.15 4.10
C ALA A 51 5.34 5.43 2.67
N ALA A 52 4.02 5.43 2.49
CA ALA A 52 3.39 5.77 1.21
C ALA A 52 3.68 7.22 0.81
N GLU A 53 3.58 8.15 1.75
CA GLU A 53 3.89 9.56 1.52
C GLU A 53 5.37 9.77 1.14
N ALA A 54 6.30 9.18 1.88
CA ALA A 54 7.73 9.28 1.60
C ALA A 54 8.06 8.75 0.19
N ARG A 55 7.48 7.61 -0.19
CA ARG A 55 7.60 7.07 -1.56
C ARG A 55 6.99 8.02 -2.60
N GLY A 56 5.83 8.62 -2.29
CA GLY A 56 5.19 9.63 -3.13
C GLY A 56 6.10 10.83 -3.38
N ARG A 57 6.67 11.41 -2.33
CA ARG A 57 7.61 12.53 -2.41
C ARG A 57 8.85 12.18 -3.24
N LEU A 58 9.46 11.02 -2.99
CA LEU A 58 10.61 10.55 -3.77
C LEU A 58 10.27 10.36 -5.26
N ARG A 59 9.08 9.83 -5.56
CA ARG A 59 8.61 9.66 -6.94
C ARG A 59 8.46 11.01 -7.64
N VAL A 60 7.78 11.97 -7.01
CA VAL A 60 7.59 13.32 -7.56
C VAL A 60 8.94 13.97 -7.80
N MET A 61 9.85 13.94 -6.82
CA MET A 61 11.20 14.50 -6.96
C MET A 61 11.97 13.88 -8.12
N ARG A 62 11.93 12.54 -8.27
CA ARG A 62 12.58 11.84 -9.40
C ARG A 62 12.00 12.24 -10.75
N ILE A 63 10.67 12.36 -10.85
CA ILE A 63 9.99 12.80 -12.07
C ILE A 63 10.41 14.23 -12.41
N SER A 64 10.35 15.14 -11.45
CA SER A 64 10.74 16.55 -11.63
C SER A 64 12.21 16.68 -12.05
N PHE A 65 13.11 15.95 -11.39
CA PHE A 65 14.52 15.92 -11.76
C PHE A 65 14.73 15.40 -13.18
N GLN A 66 14.09 14.29 -13.55
CA GLN A 66 14.22 13.72 -14.89
C GLN A 66 13.66 14.64 -15.98
N SER A 67 12.58 15.36 -15.67
CA SER A 67 12.00 16.39 -16.53
C SER A 67 12.96 17.57 -16.70
N ALA A 68 13.46 18.14 -15.60
CA ALA A 68 14.43 19.24 -15.63
C ALA A 68 15.70 18.88 -16.40
N LYS A 69 16.30 17.72 -16.10
CA LYS A 69 17.47 17.19 -16.81
C LYS A 69 17.21 17.05 -18.32
N THR A 70 16.03 16.56 -18.69
CA THR A 70 15.66 16.44 -20.11
C THR A 70 15.59 17.81 -20.78
N ASN A 71 14.93 18.76 -20.12
CA ASN A 71 14.74 20.10 -20.68
C ASN A 71 16.08 20.82 -20.84
N GLU A 72 16.98 20.68 -19.87
CA GLU A 72 18.33 21.23 -19.92
C GLU A 72 19.16 20.64 -21.09
N ILE A 73 19.17 19.31 -21.25
CA ILE A 73 19.86 18.65 -22.37
C ILE A 73 19.29 19.13 -23.71
N ASN A 74 17.96 19.18 -23.84
CA ASN A 74 17.31 19.66 -25.05
C ASN A 74 17.66 21.12 -25.35
N HIS A 75 17.72 21.96 -24.33
CA HIS A 75 18.13 23.35 -24.45
C HIS A 75 19.59 23.46 -24.93
N LEU A 76 20.51 22.69 -24.34
CA LEU A 76 21.92 22.65 -24.76
C LEU A 76 22.07 22.22 -26.22
N ILE A 77 21.28 21.26 -26.68
CA ILE A 77 21.27 20.83 -28.09
C ILE A 77 20.74 21.94 -29.00
N ALA A 78 19.65 22.61 -28.60
CA ALA A 78 19.03 23.69 -29.37
C ALA A 78 19.94 24.93 -29.50
N CYS A 79 20.75 25.22 -28.47
CA CYS A 79 21.68 26.35 -28.46
C CYS A 79 22.99 26.08 -29.22
N GLN A 80 23.18 24.92 -29.86
CA GLN A 80 24.40 24.65 -30.62
C GLN A 80 24.52 25.57 -31.84
N LYS A 81 25.75 26.03 -32.12
CA LYS A 81 26.04 26.98 -33.21
C LYS A 81 25.77 26.43 -34.62
N SER A 82 25.68 25.11 -34.78
CA SER A 82 25.37 24.47 -36.07
C SER A 82 24.58 23.18 -35.89
N ALA A 83 23.80 22.81 -36.91
CA ALA A 83 23.01 21.59 -36.90
C ALA A 83 23.89 20.34 -36.70
N LEU A 84 25.06 20.27 -37.33
CA LEU A 84 25.99 19.14 -37.17
C LEU A 84 26.46 18.98 -35.71
N LYS A 85 26.70 20.09 -34.99
CA LYS A 85 27.06 20.05 -33.57
C LYS A 85 25.89 19.60 -32.70
N ALA A 86 24.68 20.07 -33.00
CA ALA A 86 23.46 19.63 -32.32
C ALA A 86 23.26 18.11 -32.45
N VAL A 87 23.36 17.57 -33.67
CA VAL A 87 23.22 16.13 -33.95
C VAL A 87 24.30 15.32 -33.25
N ARG A 88 25.56 15.76 -33.30
CA ARG A 88 26.67 15.09 -32.57
C ARG A 88 26.43 15.08 -31.07
N LEU A 89 25.99 16.19 -30.49
CA LEU A 89 25.68 16.26 -29.06
C LEU A 89 24.52 15.33 -28.70
N GLN A 90 23.47 15.31 -29.51
CA GLN A 90 22.34 14.39 -29.34
C GLN A 90 22.77 12.91 -29.37
N ALA A 91 23.71 12.55 -30.25
CA ALA A 91 24.21 11.17 -30.35
C ALA A 91 24.99 10.70 -29.10
N LEU A 92 25.54 11.63 -28.32
CA LEU A 92 26.21 11.32 -27.05
C LEU A 92 25.22 11.15 -25.88
N VAL A 93 23.98 11.60 -26.04
CA VAL A 93 22.94 11.44 -25.02
C VAL A 93 22.47 9.99 -25.03
N PRO A 94 22.45 9.29 -23.88
CA PRO A 94 21.93 7.93 -23.82
C PRO A 94 20.51 7.85 -24.41
N PRO A 95 20.21 6.88 -25.29
CA PRO A 95 18.88 6.73 -25.84
C PRO A 95 17.89 6.51 -24.70
N LYS A 96 16.84 7.33 -24.67
CA LYS A 96 15.74 7.12 -23.73
C LYS A 96 15.08 5.81 -24.13
N LYS A 97 15.12 4.81 -23.24
CA LYS A 97 14.22 3.67 -23.33
C LYS A 97 12.81 4.23 -23.20
N THR A 98 12.13 4.46 -24.31
CA THR A 98 10.68 4.50 -24.30
C THR A 98 10.29 3.16 -23.69
N LYS A 99 9.74 3.20 -22.47
CA LYS A 99 8.88 2.10 -22.05
C LYS A 99 7.69 2.21 -22.98
N GLU A 100 7.86 1.70 -24.20
CA GLU A 100 6.72 1.13 -24.89
C GLU A 100 6.24 0.08 -23.91
N ASN A 101 5.23 0.47 -23.13
CA ASN A 101 4.44 -0.49 -22.42
C ASN A 101 3.80 -1.27 -23.56
N MET A 102 4.50 -2.31 -24.05
CA MET A 102 3.88 -3.33 -24.87
C MET A 102 2.76 -3.86 -23.98
N LYS A 103 1.59 -3.29 -24.20
CA LYS A 103 0.39 -3.70 -23.52
C LYS A 103 0.21 -5.14 -23.96
N ASP A 104 0.04 -6.03 -22.98
CA ASP A 104 -0.30 -7.40 -23.31
C ASP A 104 -1.56 -7.38 -24.18
N LEU A 105 -1.41 -7.89 -25.41
CA LEU A 105 -2.47 -7.92 -26.40
C LEU A 105 -3.36 -9.15 -26.22
N LEU A 106 -2.95 -10.13 -25.41
CA LEU A 106 -3.77 -11.29 -25.14
C LEU A 106 -4.91 -10.91 -24.20
N SER A 107 -6.14 -11.14 -24.64
CA SER A 107 -7.29 -11.18 -23.74
C SER A 107 -7.16 -12.39 -22.80
N LYS A 108 -7.98 -12.43 -21.74
CA LYS A 108 -7.99 -13.59 -20.84
C LYS A 108 -8.31 -14.89 -21.59
N VAL A 109 -9.27 -14.85 -22.53
CA VAL A 109 -9.66 -16.00 -23.34
C VAL A 109 -8.52 -16.46 -24.24
N ASP A 110 -7.79 -15.51 -24.85
CA ASP A 110 -6.63 -15.84 -25.69
C ASP A 110 -5.52 -16.47 -24.84
N ARG A 111 -5.32 -15.98 -23.61
CA ARG A 111 -4.34 -16.55 -22.68
C ARG A 111 -4.72 -17.97 -22.28
N ASP A 112 -5.97 -18.21 -21.90
CA ASP A 112 -6.46 -19.55 -21.56
C ASP A 112 -6.31 -20.51 -22.75
N ARG A 113 -6.60 -20.04 -23.96
CA ARG A 113 -6.38 -20.82 -25.19
C ARG A 113 -4.90 -21.12 -25.43
N VAL A 114 -4.02 -20.14 -25.25
CA VAL A 114 -2.58 -20.31 -25.41
C VAL A 114 -2.03 -21.29 -24.37
N GLU A 115 -2.46 -21.18 -23.11
CA GLU A 115 -2.08 -22.12 -22.04
C GLU A 115 -2.57 -23.53 -22.35
N LEU A 116 -3.79 -23.68 -22.86
CA LEU A 116 -4.33 -24.97 -23.28
C LEU A 116 -3.50 -25.58 -24.41
N LEU A 117 -3.10 -24.77 -25.40
CA LEU A 117 -2.24 -25.21 -26.51
C LEU A 117 -0.80 -25.54 -26.06
N LEU A 118 -0.25 -24.81 -25.08
CA LEU A 118 1.08 -25.08 -24.53
C LEU A 118 1.11 -26.39 -23.73
N ASN A 119 0.00 -26.74 -23.09
CA ASN A 119 -0.15 -27.98 -22.34
C ASN A 119 -0.66 -29.16 -23.20
N ASP A 120 -0.78 -28.97 -24.52
CA ASP A 120 -1.16 -30.02 -25.49
C ASP A 120 0.03 -30.93 -25.81
N TYR A 121 0.51 -31.69 -24.81
CA TYR A 121 1.65 -32.59 -24.97
C TYR A 121 1.38 -33.77 -25.90
N GLU A 122 0.12 -34.09 -26.16
CA GLU A 122 -0.27 -35.19 -27.04
C GLU A 122 -0.62 -34.70 -28.46
N GLY A 123 -0.59 -33.38 -28.69
CA GLY A 123 -0.91 -32.78 -29.98
C GLY A 123 -2.39 -32.92 -30.39
N LEU A 124 -3.28 -33.27 -29.46
CA LEU A 124 -4.70 -33.54 -29.71
C LEU A 124 -5.50 -32.29 -30.08
N LEU A 125 -5.11 -31.14 -29.53
CA LEU A 125 -5.76 -29.86 -29.83
C LEU A 125 -5.26 -29.23 -31.12
N THR A 126 -4.08 -29.65 -31.56
CA THR A 126 -3.39 -29.07 -32.72
C THR A 126 -3.24 -30.01 -33.90
N ASN A 127 -3.64 -31.28 -33.75
CA ASN A 127 -3.43 -32.38 -34.70
C ASN A 127 -1.97 -32.44 -35.20
N ARG A 128 -1.02 -32.04 -34.34
CA ARG A 128 0.40 -32.10 -34.65
C ARG A 128 0.87 -33.49 -34.25
N THR A 129 1.30 -34.28 -35.23
CA THR A 129 2.05 -35.50 -34.95
C THR A 129 3.41 -35.11 -34.37
N ILE A 130 3.70 -35.54 -33.14
CA ILE A 130 5.01 -35.40 -32.50
C ILE A 130 5.98 -36.44 -33.07
#